data_AF-A0AAV6V402-F1
#
_entry.id   AF-A0AAV6V402-F1
#
_cell.length_a   1.000
_cell.length_b   1.000
_cell.length_c   1.000
_cell.angle_alpha   90.00
_cell.angle_beta   90.00
_cell.angle_gamma   90.00
#
_symmetry.space_group_name_H-M   'P 1'
#
loop_
_entity.id
_entity.type
_entity.pdbx_description
1 polymer ?
#
loop_
_entity_poly.entity_id
_entity_poly.type
_entity_poly.pdbx_seq_one_letter_code
_entity_poly.pdbx_strand_id
1 'polypeptide(L)'
;MGGLTDISQTKYPIFSEFSIIVLTLLFNVCLYTTVVISVIICCEVQISSFRVFYSLNHSFKNILESNGLSKNDLSKITTVFQRSSKIVRTANGCYSPIAFVLIGYYAFGMSYIVSKLVDQYKDSTIEYIYSVGWIIQCFTHFVLLVLTSSCVDAEMLKSQNMMLMANSDAAAHVLLSTSRLVSCRNESILKPLGAFKLEKSFILVFLGAIVSYEVMILPFLR
;
A
#
# COMPACT_ATOMS: atom_id res chain seq x y z
N MET A 1 -17.84 67.73 30.93
CA MET A 1 -16.66 66.89 30.66
C MET A 1 -16.97 65.53 31.28
N GLY A 2 -17.51 64.56 30.56
CA GLY A 2 -17.01 63.99 29.31
C GLY A 2 -16.51 62.58 29.67
N GLY A 3 -17.37 61.58 29.45
CA GLY A 3 -17.17 60.21 29.91
C GLY A 3 -15.96 59.53 29.30
N LEU A 4 -15.32 58.69 30.12
CA LEU A 4 -14.44 57.61 29.69
C LEU A 4 -15.18 56.30 30.00
N THR A 5 -16.15 55.99 29.15
CA THR A 5 -16.69 54.65 28.98
C THR A 5 -15.62 53.76 28.36
N ASP A 6 -15.40 52.61 28.99
CA ASP A 6 -14.93 51.34 28.44
C ASP A 6 -14.56 51.32 26.96
N ILE A 7 -13.26 51.28 26.68
CA ILE A 7 -12.70 50.82 25.41
C ILE A 7 -11.62 49.80 25.74
N SER A 8 -12.02 48.61 26.20
CA SER A 8 -11.16 47.42 26.16
C SER A 8 -11.89 46.12 25.81
N GLN A 9 -13.18 46.18 25.47
CA GLN A 9 -13.92 45.05 24.90
C GLN A 9 -14.07 45.20 23.38
N THR A 10 -12.96 45.20 22.65
CA THR A 10 -13.01 44.86 21.22
C THR A 10 -13.14 43.34 21.08
N LYS A 11 -14.39 42.90 20.93
CA LYS A 11 -14.90 41.89 19.97
C LYS A 11 -13.77 41.38 19.06
N TYR A 12 -13.37 40.10 19.06
CA TYR A 12 -13.89 39.04 18.18
C TYR A 12 -13.39 37.63 18.59
N PRO A 13 -13.88 36.99 19.66
CA PRO A 13 -13.53 35.59 19.95
C PRO A 13 -14.14 34.61 18.93
N ILE A 14 -15.34 34.90 18.42
CA ILE A 14 -16.13 34.04 17.53
C ILE A 14 -15.47 33.86 16.14
N PHE A 15 -14.80 34.88 15.62
CA PHE A 15 -14.09 34.78 14.32
C PHE A 15 -12.85 33.87 14.42
N SER A 16 -12.20 33.80 15.58
CA SER A 16 -11.02 32.96 15.77
C SER A 16 -11.39 31.47 15.84
N GLU A 17 -12.45 31.12 16.59
CA GLU A 17 -12.93 29.74 16.71
C GLU A 17 -13.53 29.22 15.40
N PHE A 18 -14.34 30.04 14.73
CA PHE A 18 -14.90 29.69 13.41
C PHE A 18 -13.78 29.49 12.37
N SER A 19 -12.75 30.33 12.38
CA SER A 19 -11.60 30.20 11.48
C SER A 19 -10.79 28.94 11.76
N ILE A 20 -10.62 28.55 13.02
CA ILE A 20 -9.94 27.30 13.43
C ILE A 20 -10.75 26.08 12.97
N ILE A 21 -12.07 26.11 13.13
CA ILE A 21 -12.96 25.00 12.70
C ILE A 21 -12.89 24.84 11.18
N VAL A 22 -13.01 25.93 10.41
CA VAL A 22 -12.93 25.89 8.94
C VAL A 22 -11.55 25.43 8.47
N LEU A 23 -10.47 25.92 9.08
CA LEU A 23 -9.12 25.49 8.73
C LEU A 23 -8.88 24.01 9.04
N THR A 24 -9.40 23.52 10.16
CA THR A 24 -9.31 22.10 10.56
C THR A 24 -10.10 21.21 9.60
N LEU A 25 -11.30 21.65 9.19
CA LEU A 25 -12.10 20.96 8.17
C LEU A 25 -11.38 20.91 6.83
N LEU A 26 -10.85 22.03 6.35
CA LEU A 26 -10.10 22.09 5.09
C LEU A 26 -8.86 21.20 5.15
N PHE A 27 -8.12 21.23 6.25
CA PHE A 27 -6.96 20.37 6.45
C PHE A 27 -7.34 18.88 6.42
N ASN A 28 -8.42 18.48 7.10
CA ASN A 28 -8.90 17.10 7.09
C ASN A 28 -9.37 16.65 5.69
N VAL A 29 -10.07 17.51 4.96
CA VAL A 29 -10.49 17.23 3.57
C VAL A 29 -9.26 17.07 2.68
N CYS A 30 -8.30 18.02 2.74
CA CYS A 30 -7.07 17.95 1.96
C CYS A 30 -6.26 16.68 2.29
N LEU A 31 -6.10 16.34 3.57
CA LEU A 31 -5.38 15.15 4.01
C LEU A 31 -6.06 13.89 3.49
N TYR A 32 -7.38 13.78 3.65
CA TYR A 32 -8.16 12.64 3.17
C TYR A 32 -8.09 12.50 1.65
N THR A 33 -8.27 13.59 0.89
CA THR A 33 -8.16 13.57 -0.57
C THR A 33 -6.76 13.15 -1.01
N THR A 34 -5.71 13.63 -0.33
CA THR A 34 -4.31 13.25 -0.61
C THR A 34 -4.10 11.76 -0.37
N VAL A 35 -4.62 11.21 0.73
CA VAL A 35 -4.54 9.77 1.04
C VAL A 35 -5.25 8.93 -0.02
N VAL A 36 -6.49 9.29 -0.38
CA VAL A 36 -7.26 8.55 -1.40
C VAL A 36 -6.56 8.58 -2.76
N ILE A 37 -6.10 9.75 -3.21
CA ILE A 37 -5.35 9.89 -4.47
C ILE A 37 -4.06 9.04 -4.41
N SER A 38 -3.35 9.07 -3.29
CA SER A 38 -2.11 8.30 -3.12
C SER A 38 -2.36 6.79 -3.21
N VAL A 39 -3.45 6.28 -2.62
CA VAL A 39 -3.86 4.87 -2.75
C VAL A 39 -4.18 4.53 -4.20
N ILE A 40 -4.99 5.36 -4.87
CA ILE A 40 -5.37 5.14 -6.27
C ILE A 40 -4.12 5.04 -7.15
N ILE A 41 -3.20 5.99 -7.00
CA ILE A 41 -1.94 5.99 -7.77
C ILE A 41 -1.11 4.75 -7.46
N CYS A 42 -0.95 4.38 -6.19
CA CYS A 42 -0.19 3.19 -5.81
C CYS A 42 -0.82 1.92 -6.41
N CYS A 43 -2.14 1.77 -6.33
CA CYS A 43 -2.87 0.65 -6.89
C CYS A 43 -2.72 0.59 -8.42
N GLU A 44 -2.89 1.72 -9.13
CA GLU A 44 -2.76 1.77 -10.59
C GLU A 44 -1.36 1.38 -11.07
N VAL A 45 -0.32 1.79 -10.35
CA VAL A 45 1.07 1.40 -10.64
C VAL A 45 1.28 -0.10 -10.46
N GLN A 46 0.75 -0.67 -9.38
CA GLN A 46 0.84 -2.12 -9.14
C GLN A 46 0.03 -2.91 -10.17
N ILE A 47 -1.17 -2.45 -10.54
CA ILE A 47 -2.01 -3.07 -11.58
C ILE A 47 -1.31 -3.00 -12.93
N SER A 48 -0.70 -1.87 -13.27
CA SER A 48 0.05 -1.70 -14.52
C SER A 48 1.27 -2.64 -14.56
N SER A 49 1.99 -2.76 -13.44
CA SER A 49 3.12 -3.69 -13.28
C SER A 49 2.66 -5.15 -13.42
N PHE A 50 1.52 -5.49 -12.82
CA PHE A 50 0.88 -6.79 -12.97
C PHE A 50 0.54 -7.07 -14.44
N ARG A 51 -0.08 -6.13 -15.16
CA ARG A 51 -0.43 -6.32 -16.58
C ARG A 51 0.80 -6.60 -17.45
N VAL A 52 1.92 -5.92 -17.18
CA VAL A 52 3.19 -6.18 -17.87
C VAL A 52 3.63 -7.63 -17.67
N PHE A 53 3.72 -8.09 -16.42
CA PHE A 53 4.18 -9.46 -16.16
C PHE A 53 3.17 -10.53 -16.59
N TYR A 54 1.87 -10.26 -16.46
CA TYR A 54 0.82 -11.14 -16.97
C TYR A 54 0.93 -11.32 -18.48
N SER A 55 1.11 -10.24 -19.24
CA SER A 55 1.31 -10.30 -20.69
C SER A 55 2.57 -11.08 -21.06
N LEU A 56 3.68 -10.84 -20.37
CA LEU A 56 4.92 -11.59 -20.57
C LEU A 56 4.75 -13.08 -20.29
N ASN A 57 4.03 -13.41 -19.21
CA ASN A 57 3.72 -14.79 -18.85
C ASN A 57 2.88 -15.49 -19.93
N HIS A 58 1.88 -14.80 -20.47
CA HIS A 58 1.06 -15.33 -21.55
C HIS A 58 1.89 -15.58 -22.81
N SER A 59 2.73 -14.62 -23.22
CA SER A 59 3.63 -14.79 -24.36
C SER A 59 4.62 -15.93 -24.15
N PHE A 60 5.19 -16.06 -22.95
CA PHE A 60 6.13 -17.12 -22.62
C PHE A 60 5.48 -18.50 -22.64
N LYS A 61 4.26 -18.63 -22.10
CA LYS A 61 3.49 -19.86 -22.16
C LYS A 61 3.24 -20.31 -23.61
N ASN A 62 2.87 -19.40 -24.49
CA ASN A 62 2.66 -19.73 -25.91
C ASN A 62 3.95 -20.22 -26.59
N ILE A 63 5.11 -19.66 -26.23
CA ILE A 63 6.42 -20.11 -26.75
C ILE A 63 6.74 -21.52 -26.24
N LEU A 64 6.50 -21.78 -24.94
CA LEU A 64 6.65 -23.09 -24.33
C LEU A 64 5.82 -24.17 -25.04
N GLU A 65 4.56 -23.86 -25.36
CA GLU A 65 3.62 -24.79 -26.00
C GLU A 65 3.90 -25.01 -27.49
N SER A 66 4.50 -24.03 -28.18
CA SER A 66 4.59 -24.07 -29.65
C SER A 66 5.88 -24.67 -30.23
N ASN A 67 7.04 -24.60 -29.56
CA ASN A 67 8.30 -24.97 -30.23
C ASN A 67 9.39 -25.65 -29.37
N GLY A 68 9.20 -25.85 -28.06
CA GLY A 68 10.34 -26.14 -27.20
C GLY A 68 11.32 -24.94 -27.13
N LEU A 69 12.01 -24.76 -26.01
CA LEU A 69 12.81 -23.56 -25.79
C LEU A 69 14.25 -23.73 -26.25
N SER A 70 14.63 -22.99 -27.29
CA SER A 70 16.04 -22.84 -27.63
C SER A 70 16.77 -21.95 -26.62
N LYS A 71 18.09 -22.11 -26.50
CA LYS A 71 18.95 -21.24 -25.68
C LYS A 71 18.83 -19.76 -26.05
N ASN A 72 18.61 -19.45 -27.33
CA ASN A 72 18.43 -18.08 -27.79
C ASN A 72 17.10 -17.48 -27.31
N ASP A 73 16.03 -18.27 -27.29
CA ASP A 73 14.71 -17.81 -26.81
C ASP A 73 14.71 -17.58 -25.30
N LEU A 74 15.32 -18.51 -24.55
CA LEU A 74 15.58 -18.36 -23.12
C LEU A 74 16.31 -17.04 -22.81
N SER A 75 17.36 -16.71 -23.58
CA SER A 75 18.11 -15.47 -23.38
C SER A 75 17.29 -14.21 -23.68
N LYS A 76 16.48 -14.24 -24.75
CA LYS A 76 15.61 -13.12 -25.14
C LYS A 76 14.53 -12.88 -24.10
N ILE A 77 13.84 -13.94 -23.67
CA ILE A 77 12.80 -13.87 -22.64
C ILE A 77 13.38 -13.31 -21.35
N THR A 78 14.51 -13.83 -20.89
CA THR A 78 15.19 -13.33 -19.67
C THR A 78 15.52 -11.85 -19.78
N THR A 79 15.99 -11.40 -20.94
CA THR A 79 16.32 -9.99 -21.19
C THR A 79 15.07 -9.10 -21.14
N VAL A 80 13.95 -9.57 -21.69
CA VAL A 80 12.67 -8.84 -21.63
C VAL A 80 12.18 -8.73 -20.18
N PHE A 81 12.22 -9.82 -19.41
CA PHE A 81 11.87 -9.80 -17.99
C PHE A 81 12.76 -8.83 -17.18
N GLN A 82 14.07 -8.79 -17.45
CA GLN A 82 14.98 -7.85 -16.81
C GLN A 82 14.68 -6.38 -17.14
N ARG A 83 14.30 -6.09 -18.39
CA ARG A 83 13.89 -4.74 -18.78
C ARG A 83 12.59 -4.33 -18.08
N SER A 84 11.60 -5.21 -18.06
CA SER A 84 10.33 -4.96 -17.37
C SER A 84 10.52 -4.82 -15.87
N SER A 85 11.34 -5.67 -15.24
CA SER A 85 11.64 -5.55 -13.81
C SER A 85 12.35 -4.24 -13.47
N LYS A 86 13.22 -3.73 -14.35
CA LYS A 86 13.86 -2.41 -14.15
C LYS A 86 12.83 -1.28 -14.16
N ILE A 87 11.85 -1.32 -15.04
CA ILE A 87 10.77 -0.32 -15.10
C ILE A 87 9.94 -0.37 -13.81
N VAL A 88 9.51 -1.56 -13.41
CA VAL A 88 8.71 -1.77 -12.19
C VAL A 88 9.50 -1.37 -10.94
N ARG A 89 10.80 -1.68 -10.88
CA ARG A 89 11.69 -1.24 -9.80
C ARG A 89 11.77 0.28 -9.71
N THR A 90 11.90 0.98 -10.82
CA THR A 90 11.92 2.46 -10.83
C THR A 90 10.60 3.02 -10.34
N ALA A 91 9.47 2.48 -10.80
CA ALA A 91 8.15 2.87 -10.31
C ALA A 91 8.04 2.64 -8.80
N ASN A 92 8.34 1.43 -8.33
CA ASN A 92 8.35 1.11 -6.90
C ASN A 92 9.28 2.03 -6.09
N GLY A 93 10.42 2.44 -6.64
CA GLY A 93 11.32 3.41 -6.00
C GLY A 93 10.66 4.78 -5.74
N CYS A 94 9.86 5.27 -6.70
CA CYS A 94 9.11 6.53 -6.55
C CYS A 94 7.96 6.42 -5.54
N TYR A 95 7.26 5.28 -5.50
CA TYR A 95 6.07 5.09 -4.66
C TYR A 95 6.36 4.47 -3.30
N SER A 96 7.54 3.92 -3.09
CA SER A 96 7.96 3.30 -1.83
C SER A 96 7.84 4.23 -0.61
N PRO A 97 8.23 5.52 -0.68
CA PRO A 97 7.99 6.47 0.42
C PRO A 97 6.51 6.73 0.67
N ILE A 98 5.70 6.84 -0.39
CA ILE A 98 4.26 7.09 -0.30
C ILE A 98 3.56 5.91 0.38
N ALA A 99 3.88 4.68 -0.03
CA ALA A 99 3.36 3.47 0.59
C ALA A 99 3.74 3.39 2.08
N PHE A 100 4.96 3.80 2.45
CA PHE A 100 5.39 3.84 3.85
C PHE A 100 4.56 4.83 4.68
N VAL A 101 4.35 6.05 4.17
CA VAL A 101 3.51 7.06 4.84
C VAL A 101 2.07 6.60 4.95
N LEU A 102 1.50 5.99 3.90
CA LEU A 102 0.14 5.44 3.93
C LEU A 102 -0.03 4.35 4.98
N ILE A 103 0.92 3.42 5.08
CA ILE A 103 0.87 2.35 6.10
C ILE A 103 0.93 2.95 7.51
N GLY A 104 1.81 3.94 7.74
CA GLY A 104 1.87 4.66 9.01
C GLY A 104 0.56 5.40 9.31
N TYR A 105 -0.02 6.07 8.32
CA TYR A 105 -1.31 6.74 8.45
C TYR A 105 -2.43 5.76 8.84
N TYR A 106 -2.52 4.60 8.19
CA TYR A 106 -3.51 3.58 8.56
C TYR A 106 -3.25 2.99 9.93
N ALA A 107 -1.99 2.69 10.30
CA ALA A 107 -1.66 2.16 11.62
C ALA A 107 -2.09 3.13 12.72
N PHE A 108 -1.70 4.39 12.59
CA PHE A 108 -1.99 5.42 13.59
C PHE A 108 -3.48 5.76 13.63
N GLY A 109 -4.10 5.97 12.47
CA GLY A 109 -5.52 6.29 12.36
C GLY A 109 -6.42 5.18 12.90
N MET A 110 -6.13 3.92 12.58
CA MET A 110 -6.90 2.79 13.09
C MET A 110 -6.74 2.64 14.60
N SER A 111 -5.51 2.71 15.12
CA SER A 111 -5.27 2.61 16.58
C SER A 111 -5.99 3.73 17.32
N TYR A 112 -5.90 4.98 16.84
CA TYR A 112 -6.60 6.12 17.45
C TYR A 112 -8.12 5.92 17.51
N ILE A 113 -8.74 5.45 16.42
CA ILE A 113 -10.20 5.25 16.41
C ILE A 113 -10.63 4.06 17.25
N VAL A 114 -9.85 2.97 17.26
CA VAL A 114 -10.16 1.82 18.13
C VAL A 114 -10.06 2.22 19.60
N SER A 115 -9.00 2.93 20.01
CA SER A 115 -8.88 3.48 21.37
C SER A 115 -10.07 4.39 21.71
N LYS A 116 -10.48 5.28 20.79
CA LYS A 116 -11.65 6.16 20.98
C LYS A 116 -12.96 5.37 21.12
N LEU A 117 -13.15 4.32 20.32
CA LEU A 117 -14.32 3.43 20.39
C LEU A 117 -14.41 2.69 21.73
N VAL A 118 -13.28 2.27 22.26
CA VAL A 118 -13.17 1.60 23.57
C VAL A 118 -13.60 2.54 24.69
N ASP A 119 -13.15 3.80 24.66
CA ASP A 119 -13.40 4.77 25.73
C ASP A 119 -14.80 5.41 25.65
N GLN A 120 -15.33 5.66 24.45
CA GLN A 120 -16.54 6.48 24.24
C GLN A 120 -17.81 5.69 23.88
N TYR A 121 -17.82 4.36 24.05
CA TYR A 121 -18.95 3.50 23.63
C TYR A 121 -20.30 3.86 24.28
N LYS A 122 -20.33 4.70 25.32
CA LYS A 122 -21.53 4.91 26.15
C LYS A 122 -22.45 6.04 25.70
N ASP A 123 -21.99 6.98 24.88
CA ASP A 123 -22.68 8.29 24.82
C ASP A 123 -23.34 8.65 23.47
N SER A 124 -23.02 7.98 22.35
CA SER A 124 -23.67 8.28 21.05
C SER A 124 -23.58 7.16 20.00
N THR A 125 -24.74 6.64 19.57
CA THR A 125 -24.86 5.66 18.48
C THR A 125 -24.30 6.19 17.14
N ILE A 126 -24.41 7.50 16.89
CA ILE A 126 -23.97 8.12 15.63
C ILE A 126 -22.44 8.14 15.56
N GLU A 127 -21.77 8.50 16.67
CA GLU A 127 -20.30 8.51 16.74
C GLU A 127 -19.71 7.11 16.63
N TYR A 128 -20.40 6.11 17.18
CA TYR A 128 -20.06 4.71 17.02
C TYR A 128 -20.09 4.28 15.54
N ILE A 129 -21.21 4.53 14.85
CA ILE A 129 -21.37 4.18 13.43
C ILE A 129 -20.30 4.87 12.57
N TYR A 130 -20.03 6.16 12.82
CA TYR A 130 -19.01 6.91 12.09
C TYR A 130 -17.61 6.31 12.29
N SER A 131 -17.26 5.99 13.53
CA SER A 131 -15.95 5.41 13.88
C SER A 131 -15.76 4.02 13.26
N VAL A 132 -16.78 3.15 13.32
CA VAL A 132 -16.75 1.84 12.66
C VAL A 132 -16.63 1.98 11.13
N GLY A 133 -17.37 2.92 10.53
CA GLY A 133 -17.28 3.19 9.09
C GLY A 133 -15.86 3.60 8.67
N TRP A 134 -15.22 4.45 9.46
CA TRP A 134 -13.86 4.91 9.19
C TRP A 134 -12.81 3.79 9.31
N ILE A 135 -12.98 2.90 10.30
CA ILE A 135 -12.16 1.69 10.45
C ILE A 135 -12.28 0.79 9.22
N ILE A 136 -13.51 0.48 8.80
CA ILE A 136 -13.77 -0.36 7.61
C ILE A 136 -13.12 0.27 6.37
N GLN A 137 -13.24 1.57 6.21
CA GLN A 137 -12.67 2.28 5.08
C GLN A 137 -11.14 2.24 5.07
N CYS A 138 -10.49 2.58 6.19
CA CYS A 138 -9.03 2.53 6.31
C CYS A 138 -8.50 1.11 6.09
N PHE A 139 -9.18 0.12 6.67
CA PHE A 139 -8.85 -1.28 6.46
C PHE A 139 -9.00 -1.69 4.99
N THR A 140 -10.06 -1.26 4.31
CA THR A 140 -10.27 -1.56 2.89
C THR A 140 -9.16 -0.97 2.01
N HIS A 141 -8.78 0.29 2.22
CA HIS A 141 -7.69 0.92 1.47
C HIS A 141 -6.34 0.21 1.72
N PHE A 142 -6.06 -0.14 2.98
CA PHE A 142 -4.88 -0.89 3.35
C PHE A 142 -4.85 -2.27 2.67
N VAL A 143 -5.95 -3.02 2.72
CA VAL A 143 -6.08 -4.33 2.07
C VAL A 143 -5.89 -4.21 0.55
N LEU A 144 -6.49 -3.20 -0.10
CA LEU A 144 -6.30 -2.96 -1.53
C LEU A 144 -4.82 -2.73 -1.88
N LEU A 145 -4.11 -1.92 -1.11
CA LEU A 145 -2.69 -1.65 -1.29
C LEU A 145 -1.85 -2.94 -1.17
N VAL A 146 -2.12 -3.77 -0.15
CA VAL A 146 -1.38 -5.02 0.08
C VAL A 146 -1.69 -6.07 -0.99
N LEU A 147 -2.96 -6.22 -1.36
CA LEU A 147 -3.38 -7.20 -2.37
C LEU A 147 -2.81 -6.87 -3.75
N THR A 148 -2.89 -5.61 -4.17
CA THR A 148 -2.36 -5.18 -5.47
C THR A 148 -0.86 -5.35 -5.57
N SER A 149 -0.11 -5.00 -4.51
CA SER A 149 1.32 -5.28 -4.40
C SER A 149 1.65 -6.78 -4.53
N SER A 150 0.85 -7.63 -3.87
CA SER A 150 1.06 -9.08 -3.88
C SER A 150 0.80 -9.74 -5.23
N CYS A 151 -0.01 -9.13 -6.11
CA CYS A 151 -0.30 -9.67 -7.45
C CYS A 151 0.94 -9.71 -8.35
N VAL A 152 1.81 -8.70 -8.24
CA VAL A 152 3.07 -8.65 -9.01
C VAL A 152 3.98 -9.81 -8.60
N ASP A 153 4.09 -10.07 -7.30
CA ASP A 153 4.89 -11.17 -6.78
C ASP A 153 4.40 -12.54 -7.27
N ALA A 154 3.08 -12.73 -7.24
CA ALA A 154 2.44 -13.97 -7.69
C ALA A 154 2.69 -14.25 -9.18
N GLU A 155 2.57 -13.23 -10.04
CA GLU A 155 2.85 -13.40 -11.48
C GLU A 155 4.32 -13.68 -11.74
N MET A 156 5.24 -13.02 -11.03
CA MET A 156 6.68 -13.31 -11.15
C MET A 156 7.04 -14.72 -10.68
N LEU A 157 6.40 -15.22 -9.62
CA LEU A 157 6.55 -16.60 -9.16
C LEU A 157 6.03 -17.59 -10.22
N LYS A 158 4.92 -17.27 -10.87
CA LYS A 158 4.40 -18.06 -12.00
C LYS A 158 5.38 -18.10 -13.17
N SER A 159 6.03 -16.97 -13.51
CA SER A 159 7.10 -16.92 -14.53
C SER A 159 8.25 -17.86 -14.18
N GLN A 160 8.68 -17.85 -12.92
CA GLN A 160 9.75 -18.70 -12.42
C GLN A 160 9.40 -20.18 -12.55
N ASN A 161 8.18 -20.57 -12.17
CA ASN A 161 7.72 -21.95 -12.25
C ASN A 161 7.62 -22.42 -13.71
N MET A 162 7.12 -21.57 -14.61
CA MET A 162 7.10 -21.88 -16.05
C MET A 162 8.51 -22.05 -16.63
N MET A 163 9.49 -21.26 -16.16
CA MET A 163 10.88 -21.40 -16.58
C MET A 163 11.48 -22.73 -16.13
N LEU A 164 11.15 -23.19 -14.91
CA LEU A 164 11.59 -24.48 -14.39
C LEU A 164 10.92 -25.68 -15.08
N MET A 165 9.69 -25.50 -15.57
CA MET A 165 8.97 -26.51 -16.35
C MET A 165 9.39 -26.56 -17.83
N ALA A 166 10.23 -25.63 -18.27
CA ALA A 166 10.77 -25.63 -19.62
C ALA A 166 11.66 -26.87 -19.83
N ASN A 167 11.16 -27.85 -20.59
CA ASN A 167 11.97 -28.99 -21.00
C ASN A 167 13.01 -28.48 -22.03
N SER A 168 14.27 -28.40 -21.61
CA SER A 168 15.36 -27.87 -22.42
C SER A 168 16.62 -28.67 -22.15
N ASP A 169 17.32 -29.06 -23.23
CA ASP A 169 18.65 -29.68 -23.17
C ASP A 169 19.70 -28.73 -22.54
N ALA A 170 19.35 -27.46 -22.34
CA ALA A 170 20.17 -26.42 -21.75
C ALA A 170 19.84 -26.17 -20.27
N ALA A 171 19.87 -27.22 -19.43
CA ALA A 171 19.56 -27.14 -17.99
C ALA A 171 20.32 -26.01 -17.25
N ALA A 172 21.59 -25.78 -17.59
CA ALA A 172 22.39 -24.69 -17.01
C ALA A 172 21.83 -23.29 -17.36
N HIS A 173 21.29 -23.11 -18.58
CA HIS A 173 20.66 -21.86 -18.98
C HIS A 173 19.30 -21.65 -18.31
N VAL A 174 18.52 -22.71 -18.15
CA VAL A 174 17.26 -22.67 -17.38
C VAL A 174 17.54 -22.25 -15.93
N LEU A 175 18.56 -22.84 -15.28
CA LEU A 175 18.95 -22.47 -13.93
C LEU A 175 19.41 -21.01 -13.82
N LEU A 176 20.28 -20.55 -14.73
CA LEU A 176 20.73 -19.16 -14.77
C LEU A 176 19.58 -18.17 -15.02
N SER A 177 18.69 -18.47 -15.95
CA SER A 177 17.51 -17.66 -16.25
C SER A 177 16.54 -17.63 -15.08
N THR A 178 16.32 -18.76 -14.42
CA THR A 178 15.50 -18.86 -13.20
C THR A 178 16.11 -18.02 -12.08
N SER A 179 17.42 -18.12 -11.83
CA SER A 179 18.11 -17.29 -10.83
C SER A 179 17.96 -15.80 -11.12
N ARG A 180 18.07 -15.39 -12.38
CA ARG A 180 17.83 -13.99 -12.80
C ARG A 180 16.38 -13.56 -12.55
N LEU A 181 15.41 -14.42 -12.82
CA LEU A 181 14.00 -14.16 -12.52
C LEU A 181 13.74 -14.00 -11.02
N VAL A 182 14.42 -14.77 -10.16
CA VAL A 182 14.36 -14.58 -8.70
C VAL A 182 14.89 -13.20 -8.30
N SER A 183 15.98 -12.74 -8.91
CA SER A 183 16.48 -11.37 -8.68
C SER A 183 15.46 -10.33 -9.14
N CYS A 184 14.92 -10.46 -10.35
CA CYS A 184 13.88 -9.59 -10.90
C CYS A 184 12.64 -9.53 -10.00
N ARG A 185 12.19 -10.68 -9.48
CA ARG A 185 11.07 -10.79 -8.53
C ARG A 185 11.36 -9.96 -7.28
N ASN A 186 12.51 -10.19 -6.64
CA ASN A 186 12.90 -9.48 -5.42
C ASN A 186 13.01 -7.96 -5.59
N GLU A 187 13.33 -7.49 -6.80
CA GLU A 187 13.40 -6.07 -7.16
C GLU A 187 12.03 -5.47 -7.55
N SER A 188 11.09 -6.31 -7.99
CA SER A 188 9.76 -5.89 -8.47
C SER A 188 8.70 -5.91 -7.37
N ILE A 189 8.99 -6.52 -6.22
CA ILE A 189 8.13 -6.45 -5.02
C ILE A 189 8.22 -5.04 -4.42
N LEU A 190 7.06 -4.46 -4.10
CA LEU A 190 7.01 -3.19 -3.38
C LEU A 190 7.54 -3.37 -1.94
N LYS A 191 8.59 -2.62 -1.62
CA LYS A 191 9.20 -2.56 -0.29
C LYS A 191 9.15 -1.13 0.22
N PRO A 192 8.20 -0.76 1.10
CA PRO A 192 8.11 0.58 1.68
C PRO A 192 9.42 0.95 2.40
N LEU A 193 10.13 1.96 1.88
CA LEU A 193 11.49 2.38 2.24
C LEU A 193 12.51 1.24 2.45
N GLY A 194 12.31 0.08 1.80
CA GLY A 194 13.15 -1.10 2.01
C GLY A 194 12.96 -1.80 3.36
N ALA A 195 12.01 -1.36 4.21
CA ALA A 195 11.84 -1.85 5.57
C ALA A 195 11.24 -3.27 5.63
N PHE A 196 10.21 -3.53 4.83
CA PHE A 196 9.54 -4.83 4.77
C PHE A 196 8.94 -5.06 3.38
N LYS A 197 8.60 -6.31 3.08
CA LYS A 197 7.88 -6.67 1.84
C LYS A 197 6.39 -6.54 2.07
N LEU A 198 5.70 -5.84 1.17
CA LEU A 198 4.25 -5.68 1.26
C LEU A 198 3.55 -6.89 0.62
N GLU A 199 3.46 -7.97 1.38
CA GLU A 199 2.86 -9.26 0.99
C GLU A 199 1.54 -9.51 1.73
N LYS A 200 0.71 -10.45 1.25
CA LYS A 200 -0.61 -10.78 1.87
C LYS A 200 -0.52 -11.10 3.36
N SER A 201 0.56 -11.74 3.80
CA SER A 201 0.83 -12.05 5.21
C SER A 201 0.92 -10.80 6.09
N PHE A 202 1.30 -9.66 5.52
CA PHE A 202 1.39 -8.38 6.22
C PHE A 202 0.02 -7.91 6.74
N ILE A 203 -1.09 -8.33 6.12
CA ILE A 203 -2.44 -8.03 6.63
C ILE A 203 -2.63 -8.58 8.04
N LEU A 204 -2.23 -9.84 8.25
CA LEU A 204 -2.36 -10.51 9.54
C LEU A 204 -1.41 -9.91 10.58
N VAL A 205 -0.18 -9.57 10.18
CA VAL A 205 0.79 -8.90 11.04
C VAL A 205 0.28 -7.53 11.48
N PHE A 206 -0.26 -6.75 10.54
CA PHE A 206 -0.81 -5.42 10.80
C PHE A 206 -2.02 -5.46 11.74
N LEU A 207 -2.98 -6.35 11.47
CA LEU A 207 -4.14 -6.56 12.35
C LEU A 207 -3.71 -7.04 13.74
N GLY A 208 -2.78 -8.00 13.80
CA GLY A 208 -2.24 -8.51 15.04
C GLY A 208 -1.55 -7.41 15.85
N ALA A 209 -0.84 -6.50 15.20
CA ALA A 209 -0.20 -5.35 15.85
C ALA A 209 -1.24 -4.39 16.45
N ILE A 210 -2.30 -4.04 15.71
CA ILE A 210 -3.37 -3.17 16.22
C ILE A 210 -4.06 -3.82 17.41
N VAL A 211 -4.48 -5.08 17.30
CA VAL A 211 -5.17 -5.78 18.40
C VAL A 211 -4.25 -5.90 19.62
N SER A 212 -2.97 -6.23 19.42
CA SER A 212 -2.01 -6.34 20.52
C SER A 212 -1.77 -5.00 21.22
N TYR A 213 -1.66 -3.91 20.45
CA TYR A 213 -1.54 -2.55 20.96
C TYR A 213 -2.73 -2.18 21.84
N GLU A 214 -3.95 -2.44 21.36
CA GLU A 214 -5.18 -2.13 22.10
C GLU A 214 -5.30 -2.96 23.38
N VAL A 215 -5.03 -4.27 23.32
CA VAL A 215 -5.02 -5.14 24.51
C VAL A 215 -4.00 -4.67 25.55
N MET A 216 -2.86 -4.14 25.10
CA MET A 216 -1.81 -3.64 25.99
C MET A 216 -2.16 -2.29 26.64
N ILE A 217 -2.89 -1.41 25.94
CA ILE A 217 -3.21 -0.05 26.41
C ILE A 217 -4.50 0.03 27.21
N LEU A 218 -5.47 -0.84 26.90
CA LEU A 218 -6.74 -0.97 27.62
C LEU A 218 -6.63 -0.92 29.16
N PRO A 219 -5.64 -1.57 29.82
CA PRO A 219 -5.46 -1.50 31.26
C PRO A 219 -4.94 -0.16 31.80
N PHE A 220 -4.32 0.67 30.95
CA PHE A 220 -3.78 1.98 31.34
C PHE A 220 -4.76 3.14 31.11
N LEU A 221 -5.81 2.92 30.31
CA LEU A 221 -6.87 3.88 30.06
C LEU A 221 -8.04 3.77 31.07
N ARG A 222 -8.08 2.70 31.88
CA ARG A 222 -9.06 2.49 32.95
C ARG A 222 -8.46 2.78 34.32
#